data_AF-A0A0G0JQM7-F1
#
_entry.id   AF-A0A0G0JQM7-F1
#
_cell.length_a   1.000
_cell.length_b   1.000
_cell.length_c   1.000
_cell.angle_alpha   90.00
_cell.angle_beta   90.00
_cell.angle_gamma   90.00
#
_symmetry.space_group_name_H-M   'P 1'
#
loop_
_entity.id
_entity.type
_entity.pdbx_description
1 polymer ?
#
loop_
_entity_poly.entity_id
_entity_poly.type
_entity_poly.pdbx_seq_one_letter_code
_entity_poly.pdbx_strand_id
1 'polypeptide(L)'
;MNMDFSKVKDKYPDSISQFEFTEILNNPSHGKLNFSEVEEVFSNMLDIIYQLELRDFRAILFPEDRDRVENFRNDIKNNFIKIQDFDISQANSTQIRQGVIANIQSFYSNQYGKIYAILRNVKIDNLLSDPAADSLDDLLTKANEDSNRIEEIKTKMENYVKEAKKGVEETGISKGEVGSLELAKFFLEQSKIHEKNAIGDDGNGGWLYNRKIFFCIIAVWLIVNIILYVLKIFEINFFTRFFSIENIIEYGVLSLAVLLLLYIGMSFATNNYSVEKQLEVENKHRSNIGKTLQLFLATPQSENSRSIVLQEGISVLFSNINGNYSKSKIQTVTTPATEIINIAKNVKDIAR
;
A
#
# COMPACT_ATOMS: atom_id res chain seq x y z
N MET A 1 -6.84 -3.55 -25.88
CA MET A 1 -7.36 -4.77 -25.23
C MET A 1 -8.74 -5.01 -25.83
N ASN A 2 -8.97 -6.10 -26.55
CA ASN A 2 -10.29 -6.38 -27.16
C ASN A 2 -11.21 -6.96 -26.09
N MET A 3 -12.04 -6.12 -25.48
CA MET A 3 -13.08 -6.55 -24.54
C MET A 3 -14.28 -7.09 -25.32
N ASP A 4 -14.64 -8.36 -25.10
CA ASP A 4 -15.83 -8.98 -25.70
C ASP A 4 -17.06 -8.70 -24.84
N PHE A 5 -17.72 -7.57 -25.12
CA PHE A 5 -18.89 -7.12 -24.36
C PHE A 5 -20.18 -7.90 -24.64
N SER A 6 -20.17 -8.83 -25.60
CA SER A 6 -21.36 -9.63 -25.95
C SER A 6 -21.92 -10.39 -24.74
N LYS A 7 -21.04 -10.90 -23.88
CA LYS A 7 -21.40 -11.68 -22.68
C LYS A 7 -22.05 -10.87 -21.56
N VAL A 8 -21.85 -9.55 -21.55
CA VAL A 8 -22.33 -8.65 -20.49
C VAL A 8 -23.64 -7.98 -20.90
N LYS A 9 -23.85 -7.77 -22.19
CA LYS A 9 -24.95 -6.98 -22.76
C LYS A 9 -26.35 -7.50 -22.40
N ASP A 10 -26.53 -8.82 -22.32
CA ASP A 10 -27.82 -9.43 -22.02
C ASP A 10 -28.22 -9.28 -20.55
N LYS A 11 -27.23 -9.17 -19.66
CA LYS A 11 -27.43 -9.08 -18.20
C LYS A 11 -27.41 -7.64 -17.69
N TYR A 12 -26.69 -6.76 -18.38
CA TYR A 12 -26.53 -5.35 -18.07
C TYR A 12 -26.89 -4.51 -19.31
N PRO A 13 -28.20 -4.32 -19.59
CA PRO A 13 -28.66 -3.55 -20.75
C PRO A 13 -28.29 -2.06 -20.66
N ASP A 14 -27.88 -1.60 -19.48
CA ASP A 14 -27.42 -0.25 -19.20
C ASP A 14 -25.88 -0.13 -19.19
N SER A 15 -25.14 -1.22 -19.42
CA SER A 15 -23.67 -1.25 -19.31
C SER A 15 -22.99 -0.15 -20.15
N ILE A 16 -21.94 0.44 -19.58
CA ILE A 16 -21.11 1.44 -20.28
C ILE A 16 -20.31 0.81 -21.42
N SER A 17 -20.26 -0.52 -21.49
CA SER A 17 -19.69 -1.27 -22.61
C SER A 17 -20.32 -0.97 -23.97
N GLN A 18 -21.52 -0.38 -23.98
CA GLN A 18 -22.21 -0.02 -25.21
C GLN A 18 -21.64 1.22 -25.90
N PHE A 19 -20.81 2.00 -25.21
CA PHE A 19 -20.19 3.19 -25.78
C PHE A 19 -18.93 2.79 -26.55
N GLU A 20 -18.89 3.09 -27.85
CA GLU A 20 -17.67 3.01 -28.67
C GLU A 20 -16.73 4.15 -28.30
N PHE A 21 -16.08 4.02 -27.15
CA PHE A 21 -15.35 5.13 -26.53
C PHE A 21 -14.19 5.63 -27.39
N THR A 22 -13.54 4.76 -28.16
CA THR A 22 -12.48 5.15 -29.09
C THR A 22 -13.00 6.11 -30.17
N GLU A 23 -14.23 5.93 -30.65
CA GLU A 23 -14.86 6.84 -31.60
C GLU A 23 -15.22 8.18 -30.94
N ILE A 24 -15.72 8.14 -29.70
CA ILE A 24 -16.08 9.34 -28.94
C ILE A 24 -14.83 10.20 -28.62
N LEU A 25 -13.74 9.58 -28.19
CA LEU A 25 -12.49 10.28 -27.86
C LEU A 25 -11.83 10.90 -29.09
N ASN A 26 -11.89 10.20 -30.23
CA ASN A 26 -11.29 10.61 -31.49
C ASN A 26 -12.28 11.22 -32.49
N ASN A 27 -13.43 11.71 -32.01
CA ASN A 27 -14.48 12.25 -32.87
C ASN A 27 -13.88 13.35 -33.78
N PRO A 28 -13.99 13.22 -35.12
CA PRO A 28 -13.46 14.21 -36.06
C PRO A 28 -13.98 15.63 -35.81
N SER A 29 -15.17 15.79 -35.23
CA SER A 29 -15.74 17.10 -34.85
C SER A 29 -14.90 17.84 -33.82
N HIS A 30 -14.12 17.13 -32.99
CA HIS A 30 -13.23 17.73 -31.99
C HIS A 30 -11.94 18.31 -32.62
N GLY A 31 -11.65 18.01 -33.89
CA GLY A 31 -10.47 18.51 -34.59
C GLY A 31 -9.16 18.24 -33.84
N LYS A 32 -8.34 19.29 -33.65
CA LYS A 32 -7.07 19.20 -32.88
C LYS A 32 -7.29 19.11 -31.35
N LEU A 33 -8.51 19.33 -30.88
CA LEU A 33 -8.89 19.35 -29.47
C LEU A 33 -9.58 18.04 -29.04
N ASN A 34 -9.15 16.91 -29.60
CA ASN A 34 -9.64 15.57 -29.24
C ASN A 34 -9.23 15.15 -27.81
N PHE A 35 -9.72 14.00 -27.33
CA PHE A 35 -9.50 13.56 -25.94
C PHE A 35 -8.62 12.30 -25.83
N SER A 36 -7.69 12.10 -26.77
CA SER A 36 -6.80 10.91 -26.77
C SER A 36 -5.92 10.80 -25.51
N GLU A 37 -5.61 11.91 -24.86
CA GLU A 37 -4.82 11.99 -23.61
C GLU A 37 -5.43 11.19 -22.44
N VAL A 38 -6.73 10.89 -22.47
CA VAL A 38 -7.43 10.13 -21.41
C VAL A 38 -7.84 8.73 -21.86
N GLU A 39 -7.41 8.29 -23.04
CA GLU A 39 -7.79 6.98 -23.60
C GLU A 39 -7.40 5.81 -22.68
N GLU A 40 -6.15 5.79 -22.21
CA GLU A 40 -5.66 4.76 -21.28
C GLU A 40 -6.47 4.76 -19.97
N VAL A 41 -6.77 5.95 -19.45
CA VAL A 41 -7.53 6.12 -18.21
C VAL A 41 -8.95 5.55 -18.36
N PHE A 42 -9.63 5.86 -19.46
CA PHE A 42 -10.95 5.27 -19.75
C PHE A 42 -10.88 3.77 -19.98
N SER A 43 -9.89 3.28 -20.71
CA SER A 43 -9.70 1.84 -20.93
C SER A 43 -9.61 1.10 -19.60
N ASN A 44 -8.84 1.61 -18.65
CA ASN A 44 -8.70 0.99 -17.32
C ASN A 44 -9.99 1.05 -16.49
N MET A 45 -10.72 2.17 -16.54
CA MET A 45 -12.02 2.30 -15.86
C MET A 45 -13.06 1.33 -16.42
N LEU A 46 -13.13 1.21 -17.75
CA LEU A 46 -14.06 0.31 -18.43
C LEU A 46 -13.71 -1.16 -18.19
N ASP A 47 -12.43 -1.52 -18.19
CA ASP A 47 -11.98 -2.88 -17.88
C ASP A 47 -12.41 -3.30 -16.47
N ILE A 48 -12.30 -2.41 -15.48
CA ILE A 48 -12.78 -2.70 -14.12
C ILE A 48 -14.30 -2.94 -14.10
N ILE A 49 -15.08 -2.05 -14.72
CA ILE A 49 -16.54 -2.21 -14.78
C ILE A 49 -16.91 -3.49 -15.51
N TYR A 50 -16.29 -3.76 -16.65
CA TYR A 50 -16.50 -4.98 -17.42
C TYR A 50 -16.26 -6.23 -16.57
N GLN A 51 -15.15 -6.28 -15.84
CA GLN A 51 -14.83 -7.42 -14.99
C GLN A 51 -15.78 -7.57 -13.80
N LEU A 52 -16.34 -6.47 -13.28
CA LEU A 52 -17.36 -6.50 -12.22
C LEU A 52 -18.72 -6.97 -12.77
N GLU A 53 -19.13 -6.48 -13.94
CA GLU A 53 -20.39 -6.85 -14.59
C GLU A 53 -20.38 -8.31 -15.07
N LEU A 54 -19.25 -8.78 -15.63
CA LEU A 54 -19.06 -10.18 -16.00
C LEU A 54 -19.29 -11.14 -14.82
N ARG A 55 -19.06 -10.67 -13.60
CA ARG A 55 -19.16 -11.42 -12.34
C ARG A 55 -20.44 -11.14 -11.55
N ASP A 56 -21.39 -10.42 -12.13
CA ASP A 56 -22.64 -10.06 -11.47
C ASP A 56 -22.45 -9.41 -10.09
N PHE A 57 -21.66 -8.33 -10.03
CA PHE A 57 -21.40 -7.64 -8.76
C PHE A 57 -22.67 -7.23 -8.00
N ARG A 58 -23.81 -7.06 -8.70
CA ARG A 58 -25.10 -6.72 -8.10
C ARG A 58 -25.65 -7.85 -7.23
N ALA A 59 -25.38 -9.10 -7.58
CA ALA A 59 -25.82 -10.25 -6.77
C ALA A 59 -24.89 -10.51 -5.58
N ILE A 60 -23.60 -10.21 -5.72
CA ILE A 60 -22.56 -10.64 -4.77
C ILE A 60 -22.23 -9.56 -3.73
N LEU A 61 -22.20 -8.28 -4.13
CA LEU A 61 -21.75 -7.21 -3.25
C LEU A 61 -22.82 -6.80 -2.23
N PHE A 62 -22.32 -6.44 -1.03
CA PHE A 62 -23.08 -5.71 -0.03
C PHE A 62 -23.62 -4.38 -0.60
N PRO A 63 -24.75 -3.88 -0.09
CA PRO A 63 -25.39 -2.67 -0.61
C PRO A 63 -24.44 -1.47 -0.75
N GLU A 64 -23.60 -1.22 0.26
CA GLU A 64 -22.68 -0.08 0.25
C GLU A 64 -21.64 -0.13 -0.88
N ASP A 65 -21.06 -1.32 -1.13
CA ASP A 65 -20.08 -1.49 -2.20
C ASP A 65 -20.74 -1.55 -3.57
N ARG A 66 -21.97 -2.08 -3.66
CA ARG A 66 -22.79 -2.01 -4.87
C ARG A 66 -23.07 -0.56 -5.26
N ASP A 67 -23.50 0.27 -4.32
CA ASP A 67 -23.79 1.68 -4.55
C ASP A 67 -22.52 2.44 -4.99
N ARG A 68 -21.35 2.09 -4.43
CA ARG A 68 -20.07 2.65 -4.89
C ARG A 68 -19.76 2.30 -6.33
N VAL A 69 -19.94 1.04 -6.72
CA VAL A 69 -19.72 0.61 -8.11
C VAL A 69 -20.70 1.30 -9.06
N GLU A 70 -21.98 1.41 -8.68
CA GLU A 70 -22.98 2.11 -9.50
C GLU A 70 -22.70 3.60 -9.64
N ASN A 71 -22.28 4.26 -8.56
CA ASN A 71 -21.87 5.68 -8.62
C ASN A 71 -20.64 5.86 -9.53
N PHE A 72 -19.63 4.99 -9.39
CA PHE A 72 -18.45 5.01 -10.26
C PHE A 72 -18.85 4.81 -11.73
N ARG A 73 -19.78 3.90 -11.99
CA ARG A 73 -20.32 3.62 -13.32
C ARG A 73 -21.05 4.83 -13.92
N ASN A 74 -21.90 5.47 -13.13
CA ASN A 74 -22.62 6.68 -13.54
C ASN A 74 -21.68 7.86 -13.80
N ASP A 75 -20.63 8.02 -13.00
CA ASP A 75 -19.63 9.07 -13.18
C ASP A 75 -18.81 8.90 -14.46
N ILE A 76 -18.44 7.66 -14.81
CA ILE A 76 -17.81 7.36 -16.11
C ILE A 76 -18.75 7.78 -17.26
N LYS A 77 -20.03 7.41 -17.18
CA LYS A 77 -21.04 7.80 -18.20
C LYS A 77 -21.19 9.31 -18.29
N ASN A 78 -21.25 10.01 -17.16
CA ASN A 78 -21.32 11.47 -17.13
C ASN A 78 -20.09 12.12 -17.76
N ASN A 79 -18.91 11.53 -17.61
CA ASN A 79 -17.69 12.02 -18.25
C ASN A 79 -17.70 11.74 -19.77
N PHE A 80 -18.27 10.62 -20.22
CA PHE A 80 -18.50 10.40 -21.66
C PHE A 80 -19.42 11.45 -22.27
N ILE A 81 -20.54 11.74 -21.60
CA ILE A 81 -21.49 12.78 -22.06
C ILE A 81 -20.80 14.14 -22.18
N LYS A 82 -19.97 14.52 -21.19
CA LYS A 82 -19.19 15.78 -21.27
C LYS A 82 -18.24 15.85 -22.46
N ILE A 83 -17.64 14.73 -22.85
CA ILE A 83 -16.77 14.64 -24.02
C ILE A 83 -17.59 14.71 -25.30
N GLN A 84 -18.71 14.00 -25.35
CA GLN A 84 -19.60 13.98 -26.49
C GLN A 84 -20.25 15.35 -26.77
N ASP A 85 -20.61 16.06 -25.71
CA ASP A 85 -21.22 17.39 -25.77
C ASP A 85 -20.18 18.52 -25.95
N PHE A 86 -18.89 18.18 -26.04
CA PHE A 86 -17.85 19.18 -26.23
C PHE A 86 -17.93 19.82 -27.62
N ASP A 87 -18.19 21.12 -27.64
CA ASP A 87 -18.16 21.92 -28.86
C ASP A 87 -16.82 22.67 -29.01
N ILE A 88 -16.17 22.52 -30.16
CA ILE A 88 -14.94 23.27 -30.49
C ILE A 88 -15.21 24.77 -30.74
N SER A 89 -16.44 25.11 -31.14
CA SER A 89 -16.84 26.48 -31.50
C SER A 89 -17.07 27.40 -30.29
N GLN A 90 -17.22 26.83 -29.10
CA GLN A 90 -17.48 27.59 -27.88
C GLN A 90 -16.27 28.44 -27.46
N ALA A 91 -16.55 29.58 -26.83
CA ALA A 91 -15.50 30.42 -26.25
C ALA A 91 -14.73 29.63 -25.18
N ASN A 92 -13.39 29.75 -25.17
CA ASN A 92 -12.49 29.05 -24.24
C ASN A 92 -12.51 27.52 -24.36
N SER A 93 -12.77 26.97 -25.55
CA SER A 93 -12.83 25.52 -25.81
C SER A 93 -11.57 24.76 -25.34
N THR A 94 -10.37 25.35 -25.52
CA THR A 94 -9.12 24.77 -25.01
C THR A 94 -9.11 24.62 -23.49
N GLN A 95 -9.52 25.65 -22.74
CA GLN A 95 -9.56 25.59 -21.28
C GLN A 95 -10.64 24.62 -20.78
N ILE A 96 -11.80 24.59 -21.45
CA ILE A 96 -12.89 23.66 -21.13
C ILE A 96 -12.44 22.21 -21.32
N ARG A 97 -11.80 21.91 -22.45
CA ARG A 97 -11.20 20.59 -22.71
C ARG A 97 -10.20 20.20 -21.62
N GLN A 98 -9.28 21.09 -21.28
CA GLN A 98 -8.29 20.83 -20.21
C GLN A 98 -8.95 20.56 -18.86
N GLY A 99 -10.03 21.29 -18.53
CA GLY A 99 -10.82 21.06 -17.33
C GLY A 99 -11.50 19.69 -17.31
N VAL A 100 -12.05 19.24 -18.44
CA VAL A 100 -12.64 17.90 -18.58
C VAL A 100 -11.58 16.82 -18.38
N ILE A 101 -10.41 16.96 -19.02
CA ILE A 101 -9.29 16.00 -18.91
C ILE A 101 -8.78 15.90 -17.47
N ALA A 102 -8.53 17.04 -16.82
CA ALA A 102 -8.07 17.07 -15.43
C ALA A 102 -9.10 16.45 -14.47
N ASN A 103 -10.40 16.69 -14.71
CA ASN A 103 -11.46 16.08 -13.93
C ASN A 103 -11.47 14.56 -14.06
N ILE A 104 -11.37 14.03 -15.29
CA ILE A 104 -11.33 12.59 -15.54
C ILE A 104 -10.12 11.93 -14.87
N GLN A 105 -8.93 12.53 -15.00
CA GLN A 105 -7.72 12.02 -14.37
C GLN A 105 -7.82 12.03 -12.84
N SER A 106 -8.30 13.13 -12.26
CA SER A 106 -8.48 13.24 -10.80
C SER A 106 -9.52 12.25 -10.29
N PHE A 107 -10.65 12.12 -10.98
CA PHE A 107 -11.68 11.14 -10.68
C PHE A 107 -11.10 9.72 -10.66
N TYR A 108 -10.36 9.33 -11.70
CA TYR A 108 -9.68 8.04 -11.76
C TYR A 108 -8.73 7.84 -10.58
N SER A 109 -7.81 8.77 -10.33
CA SER A 109 -6.85 8.64 -9.21
C SER A 109 -7.54 8.50 -7.84
N ASN A 110 -8.69 9.16 -7.65
CA ASN A 110 -9.44 9.14 -6.39
C ASN A 110 -10.28 7.88 -6.19
N GLN A 111 -10.77 7.27 -7.27
CA GLN A 111 -11.69 6.13 -7.21
C GLN A 111 -11.02 4.79 -7.48
N TYR A 112 -9.96 4.75 -8.30
CA TYR A 112 -9.33 3.52 -8.79
C TYR A 112 -8.99 2.56 -7.66
N GLY A 113 -8.25 3.01 -6.64
CA GLY A 113 -7.83 2.15 -5.54
C GLY A 113 -9.01 1.53 -4.77
N LYS A 114 -10.13 2.25 -4.65
CA LYS A 114 -11.32 1.80 -3.93
C LYS A 114 -12.09 0.76 -4.73
N ILE A 115 -12.36 1.06 -6.00
CA ILE A 115 -13.11 0.14 -6.88
C ILE A 115 -12.28 -1.09 -7.22
N TYR A 116 -10.97 -0.94 -7.39
CA TYR A 116 -10.07 -2.07 -7.63
C TYR A 116 -10.02 -3.03 -6.43
N ALA A 117 -10.07 -2.52 -5.20
CA ALA A 117 -10.19 -3.35 -4.02
C ALA A 117 -11.50 -4.16 -4.00
N ILE A 118 -12.61 -3.54 -4.40
CA ILE A 118 -13.91 -4.24 -4.55
C ILE A 118 -13.81 -5.33 -5.62
N LEU A 119 -13.24 -5.03 -6.80
CA LEU A 119 -13.02 -6.02 -7.86
C LEU A 119 -12.15 -7.19 -7.36
N ARG A 120 -11.12 -6.92 -6.57
CA ARG A 120 -10.28 -7.96 -5.98
C ARG A 120 -11.10 -8.90 -5.08
N ASN A 121 -11.97 -8.35 -4.25
CA ASN A 121 -12.84 -9.14 -3.38
C ASN A 121 -13.84 -9.97 -4.19
N VAL A 122 -14.47 -9.39 -5.22
CA VAL A 122 -15.38 -10.12 -6.13
C VAL A 122 -14.65 -11.23 -6.88
N LYS A 123 -13.38 -11.03 -7.25
CA LYS A 123 -12.55 -12.09 -7.84
C LYS A 123 -12.31 -13.22 -6.84
N ILE A 124 -11.98 -12.89 -5.58
CA ILE A 124 -11.77 -13.89 -4.52
C ILE A 124 -13.06 -14.68 -4.24
N ASP A 125 -14.20 -13.99 -4.08
CA ASP A 125 -15.48 -14.65 -3.78
C ASP A 125 -15.93 -15.57 -4.92
N ASN A 126 -15.74 -15.15 -6.18
CA ASN A 126 -16.02 -16.02 -7.34
C ASN A 126 -15.03 -17.19 -7.45
N LEU A 127 -13.74 -16.99 -7.12
CA LEU A 127 -12.76 -18.07 -7.07
C LEU A 127 -13.09 -19.11 -5.98
N LEU A 128 -13.74 -18.69 -4.90
CA LEU A 128 -14.24 -19.59 -3.85
C LEU A 128 -15.56 -20.27 -4.23
N SER A 129 -16.28 -19.74 -5.23
CA SER A 129 -17.63 -20.18 -5.59
C SER A 129 -17.71 -20.97 -6.91
N ASP A 130 -16.73 -20.87 -7.81
CA ASP A 130 -16.73 -21.52 -9.13
C ASP A 130 -15.48 -22.41 -9.33
N PRO A 131 -15.63 -23.75 -9.41
CA PRO A 131 -14.52 -24.70 -9.57
C PRO A 131 -13.84 -24.70 -10.95
N ALA A 132 -14.31 -23.92 -11.93
CA ALA A 132 -13.89 -24.08 -13.33
C ALA A 132 -13.71 -22.74 -14.08
N ALA A 133 -12.51 -22.15 -14.02
CA ALA A 133 -12.02 -21.26 -15.09
C ALA A 133 -10.52 -20.95 -14.94
N ASP A 134 -9.69 -21.55 -15.81
CA ASP A 134 -8.44 -21.17 -16.51
C ASP A 134 -7.46 -20.10 -15.97
N SER A 135 -7.78 -19.36 -14.92
CA SER A 135 -6.86 -18.53 -14.13
C SER A 135 -6.18 -19.30 -12.99
N LEU A 136 -6.61 -20.54 -12.77
CA LEU A 136 -6.09 -21.42 -11.73
C LEU A 136 -4.62 -21.76 -11.97
N ASP A 137 -4.13 -21.86 -13.21
CA ASP A 137 -2.76 -22.33 -13.49
C ASP A 137 -1.69 -21.23 -13.26
N ASP A 138 -2.01 -19.98 -13.62
CA ASP A 138 -1.14 -18.81 -13.38
C ASP A 138 -1.17 -18.38 -11.90
N LEU A 139 -2.34 -18.50 -11.25
CA LEU A 139 -2.48 -18.36 -9.81
C LEU A 139 -1.90 -19.55 -9.05
N LEU A 140 -1.96 -20.78 -9.54
CA LEU A 140 -1.29 -21.95 -8.96
C LEU A 140 0.21 -21.83 -9.15
N THR A 141 0.72 -21.19 -10.18
CA THR A 141 2.16 -20.99 -10.32
C THR A 141 2.66 -19.99 -9.26
N LYS A 142 1.99 -18.84 -9.11
CA LYS A 142 2.32 -17.86 -8.04
C LYS A 142 1.98 -18.38 -6.64
N ALA A 143 0.87 -19.10 -6.49
CA ALA A 143 0.49 -19.73 -5.24
C ALA A 143 1.33 -20.97 -4.97
N ASN A 144 1.96 -21.64 -5.93
CA ASN A 144 2.96 -22.68 -5.72
C ASN A 144 4.31 -22.07 -5.37
N GLU A 145 4.67 -20.90 -5.90
CA GLU A 145 5.84 -20.14 -5.44
C GLU A 145 5.66 -19.65 -4.00
N ASP A 146 4.49 -19.08 -3.68
CA ASP A 146 4.13 -18.69 -2.32
C ASP A 146 3.85 -19.90 -1.44
N SER A 147 3.31 -21.01 -1.97
CA SER A 147 3.12 -22.27 -1.24
C SER A 147 4.44 -22.98 -1.05
N ASN A 148 5.43 -22.86 -1.93
CA ASN A 148 6.79 -23.34 -1.68
C ASN A 148 7.44 -22.51 -0.59
N ARG A 149 7.23 -21.20 -0.53
CA ARG A 149 7.64 -20.36 0.59
C ARG A 149 6.91 -20.69 1.89
N ILE A 150 5.61 -20.93 1.83
CA ILE A 150 4.79 -21.33 2.99
C ILE A 150 5.16 -22.75 3.42
N GLU A 151 5.45 -23.67 2.50
CA GLU A 151 5.90 -25.04 2.78
C GLU A 151 7.33 -25.02 3.31
N GLU A 152 8.21 -24.12 2.85
CA GLU A 152 9.53 -23.88 3.45
C GLU A 152 9.41 -23.31 4.85
N ILE A 153 8.53 -22.32 5.07
CA ILE A 153 8.26 -21.75 6.39
C ILE A 153 7.64 -22.80 7.31
N LYS A 154 6.69 -23.60 6.81
CA LYS A 154 6.03 -24.69 7.51
C LYS A 154 6.99 -25.82 7.81
N THR A 155 7.86 -26.21 6.88
CA THR A 155 8.91 -27.22 7.09
C THR A 155 9.94 -26.72 8.09
N LYS A 156 10.35 -25.45 8.02
CA LYS A 156 11.19 -24.82 9.05
C LYS A 156 10.47 -24.84 10.39
N MET A 157 9.21 -24.46 10.44
CA MET A 157 8.40 -24.44 11.67
C MET A 157 8.14 -25.84 12.24
N GLU A 158 7.95 -26.85 11.39
CA GLU A 158 7.82 -28.26 11.78
C GLU A 158 9.14 -28.83 12.29
N ASN A 159 10.26 -28.48 11.65
CA ASN A 159 11.59 -28.82 12.14
C ASN A 159 11.89 -28.11 13.47
N TYR A 160 11.55 -26.83 13.62
CA TYR A 160 11.65 -26.10 14.88
C TYR A 160 10.73 -26.69 15.95
N VAL A 161 9.52 -27.12 15.61
CA VAL A 161 8.61 -27.83 16.53
C VAL A 161 9.16 -29.20 16.91
N LYS A 162 9.85 -29.89 15.99
CA LYS A 162 10.46 -31.21 16.24
C LYS A 162 11.71 -31.10 17.12
N GLU A 163 12.54 -30.07 16.91
CA GLU A 163 13.67 -29.72 17.77
C GLU A 163 13.19 -29.25 19.16
N ALA A 164 12.16 -28.41 19.21
CA ALA A 164 11.48 -28.01 20.44
C ALA A 164 10.90 -29.22 21.20
N LYS A 165 10.29 -30.19 20.50
CA LYS A 165 9.79 -31.44 21.11
C LYS A 165 10.91 -32.29 21.69
N LYS A 166 12.05 -32.41 21.01
CA LYS A 166 13.22 -33.10 21.55
C LYS A 166 13.77 -32.40 22.81
N GLY A 167 13.85 -31.07 22.79
CA GLY A 167 14.23 -30.29 23.97
C GLY A 167 13.23 -30.39 25.14
N VAL A 168 11.92 -30.49 24.85
CA VAL A 168 10.84 -30.70 25.84
C VAL A 168 10.94 -32.06 26.53
N GLU A 169 11.23 -33.13 25.78
CA GLU A 169 11.42 -34.47 26.33
C GLU A 169 12.66 -34.56 27.24
N GLU A 170 13.69 -33.77 26.96
CA GLU A 170 14.93 -33.73 27.77
C GLU A 170 14.83 -32.81 29.00
N THR A 171 13.88 -31.86 29.05
CA THR A 171 13.84 -30.82 30.11
C THR A 171 12.57 -30.80 30.97
N GLY A 172 11.53 -31.58 30.64
CA GLY A 172 10.28 -31.64 31.42
C GLY A 172 9.41 -30.38 31.34
N ILE A 173 9.67 -29.51 30.36
CA ILE A 173 9.02 -28.22 30.15
C ILE A 173 7.75 -28.38 29.29
N SER A 174 6.69 -27.61 29.55
CA SER A 174 5.43 -27.73 28.78
C SER A 174 5.61 -27.27 27.31
N LYS A 175 4.94 -27.95 26.36
CA LYS A 175 5.01 -27.65 24.90
C LYS A 175 4.69 -26.19 24.54
N GLY A 176 3.87 -25.50 25.34
CA GLY A 176 3.51 -24.09 25.12
C GLY A 176 4.63 -23.11 25.48
N GLU A 177 5.45 -23.44 26.48
CA GLU A 177 6.54 -22.58 26.94
C GLU A 177 7.64 -22.50 25.86
N VAL A 178 8.04 -23.64 25.29
CA VAL A 178 9.04 -23.68 24.23
C VAL A 178 8.53 -23.02 22.95
N GLY A 179 7.24 -23.20 22.60
CA GLY A 179 6.64 -22.54 21.44
C GLY A 179 6.65 -21.00 21.55
N SER A 180 6.31 -20.47 22.74
CA SER A 180 6.32 -19.02 22.98
C SER A 180 7.73 -18.41 22.94
N LEU A 181 8.74 -19.14 23.43
CA LEU A 181 10.13 -18.73 23.38
C LEU A 181 10.68 -18.71 21.94
N GLU A 182 10.36 -19.72 21.13
CA GLU A 182 10.81 -19.76 19.74
C GLU A 182 10.15 -18.68 18.89
N LEU A 183 8.84 -18.43 19.07
CA LEU A 183 8.18 -17.28 18.45
C LEU A 183 8.84 -15.96 18.88
N ALA A 184 9.19 -15.83 20.16
CA ALA A 184 9.89 -14.65 20.65
C ALA A 184 11.26 -14.45 20.01
N LYS A 185 12.03 -15.52 19.80
CA LYS A 185 13.32 -15.48 19.08
C LYS A 185 13.13 -15.13 17.61
N PHE A 186 12.17 -15.75 16.93
CA PHE A 186 11.85 -15.46 15.54
C PHE A 186 11.54 -13.98 15.32
N PHE A 187 10.63 -13.40 16.11
CA PHE A 187 10.30 -11.98 15.97
C PHE A 187 11.48 -11.06 16.37
N LEU A 188 12.34 -11.50 17.28
CA LEU A 188 13.56 -10.74 17.60
C LEU A 188 14.53 -10.72 16.41
N GLU A 189 14.69 -11.84 15.70
CA GLU A 189 15.50 -11.91 14.49
C GLU A 189 14.92 -11.06 13.36
N GLN A 190 13.60 -11.13 13.13
CA GLN A 190 12.93 -10.25 12.17
C GLN A 190 13.10 -8.77 12.52
N SER A 191 12.99 -8.42 13.81
CA SER A 191 13.24 -7.05 14.28
C SER A 191 14.65 -6.58 13.92
N LYS A 192 15.68 -7.42 14.09
CA LYS A 192 17.07 -7.08 13.72
C LYS A 192 17.24 -6.89 12.21
N ILE A 193 16.57 -7.69 11.39
CA ILE A 193 16.60 -7.54 9.92
C ILE A 193 16.03 -6.17 9.52
N HIS A 194 14.88 -5.80 10.08
CA HIS A 194 14.25 -4.51 9.82
C HIS A 194 15.07 -3.32 10.38
N GLU A 195 15.68 -3.48 11.55
CA GLU A 195 16.63 -2.50 12.10
C GLU A 195 17.81 -2.27 11.15
N LYS A 196 18.38 -3.37 10.63
CA LYS A 196 19.46 -3.35 9.65
C LYS A 196 19.03 -2.68 8.33
N ASN A 197 17.82 -2.95 7.83
CA ASN A 197 17.34 -2.29 6.62
C ASN A 197 17.07 -0.78 6.86
N ALA A 198 16.57 -0.42 8.03
CA ALA A 198 16.31 0.98 8.38
C ALA A 198 17.62 1.78 8.53
N ILE A 199 18.59 1.26 9.30
CA ILE A 199 19.78 1.99 9.72
C ILE A 199 21.01 1.65 8.87
N GLY A 200 21.14 0.39 8.46
CA GLY A 200 22.33 -0.19 7.82
C GLY A 200 23.20 -0.96 8.81
N ASP A 201 24.05 -1.85 8.31
CA ASP A 201 25.16 -2.40 9.11
C ASP A 201 26.19 -1.29 9.32
N ASP A 202 26.57 -1.02 10.58
CA ASP A 202 27.53 0.02 10.95
C ASP A 202 27.17 1.42 10.41
N GLY A 203 25.89 1.68 10.14
CA GLY A 203 25.37 2.93 9.59
C GLY A 203 25.48 3.08 8.07
N ASN A 204 25.87 2.02 7.35
CA ASN A 204 26.01 2.00 5.89
C ASN A 204 24.92 1.12 5.24
N GLY A 205 24.37 1.62 4.12
CA GLY A 205 23.47 0.83 3.26
C GLY A 205 21.99 0.77 3.66
N GLY A 206 21.61 1.31 4.83
CA GLY A 206 20.20 1.40 5.23
C GLY A 206 19.46 2.60 4.63
N TRP A 207 18.14 2.62 4.76
CA TRP A 207 17.31 3.73 4.27
C TRP A 207 17.66 5.08 4.91
N LEU A 208 18.11 5.09 6.17
CA LEU A 208 18.62 6.29 6.83
C LEU A 208 19.88 6.83 6.13
N TYR A 209 20.77 5.95 5.69
CA TYR A 209 21.98 6.32 4.94
C TYR A 209 21.60 6.92 3.57
N ASN A 210 20.70 6.26 2.84
CA ASN A 210 20.20 6.77 1.55
C ASN A 210 19.54 8.15 1.73
N ARG A 211 18.74 8.35 2.79
CA ARG A 211 18.16 9.66 3.12
C ARG A 211 19.23 10.73 3.33
N LYS A 212 20.32 10.40 4.04
CA LYS A 212 21.46 11.32 4.25
C LYS A 212 22.16 11.67 2.93
N ILE A 213 22.37 10.68 2.04
CA ILE A 213 22.95 10.93 0.72
C ILE A 213 22.09 11.92 -0.07
N PHE A 214 20.78 11.67 -0.20
CA PHE A 214 19.90 12.60 -0.94
C PHE A 214 19.93 14.00 -0.35
N PHE A 215 19.91 14.12 0.98
CA PHE A 215 20.05 15.41 1.66
C PHE A 215 21.37 16.10 1.33
N CYS A 216 22.50 15.39 1.36
CA CYS A 216 23.81 15.94 1.00
C CYS A 216 23.86 16.37 -0.47
N ILE A 217 23.29 15.58 -1.39
CA ILE A 217 23.23 15.94 -2.81
C ILE A 217 22.43 17.22 -3.00
N ILE A 218 21.25 17.34 -2.37
CA ILE A 218 20.43 18.55 -2.42
C ILE A 218 21.20 19.75 -1.86
N ALA A 219 21.89 19.59 -0.72
CA ALA A 219 22.67 20.66 -0.11
C ALA A 219 23.82 21.13 -1.01
N VAL A 220 24.62 20.20 -1.57
CA VAL A 220 25.70 20.52 -2.51
C VAL A 220 25.14 21.20 -3.76
N TRP A 221 24.04 20.69 -4.30
CA TRP A 221 23.39 21.25 -5.48
C TRP A 221 22.93 22.69 -5.23
N LEU A 222 22.33 22.99 -4.08
CA LEU A 222 21.93 24.34 -3.68
C LEU A 222 23.15 25.27 -3.54
N ILE A 223 24.22 24.81 -2.90
CA ILE A 223 25.45 25.59 -2.73
C ILE A 223 26.07 25.94 -4.09
N VAL A 224 26.16 24.97 -5.01
CA VAL A 224 26.68 25.21 -6.36
C VAL A 224 25.82 26.24 -7.11
N ASN A 225 24.49 26.12 -7.05
CA ASN A 225 23.59 27.09 -7.67
C ASN A 225 23.74 28.50 -7.07
N ILE A 226 23.90 28.62 -5.75
CA ILE A 226 24.14 29.90 -5.08
C ILE A 226 25.48 30.50 -5.54
N ILE A 227 26.55 29.71 -5.60
CA ILE A 227 27.86 30.19 -6.07
C ILE A 227 27.77 30.68 -7.50
N LEU A 228 27.14 29.92 -8.40
CA LEU A 228 26.94 30.31 -9.80
C LEU A 228 26.16 31.62 -9.91
N TYR A 229 25.12 31.79 -9.08
CA TYR A 229 24.32 33.02 -9.05
C TYR A 229 25.13 34.23 -8.54
N VAL A 230 25.93 34.05 -7.49
CA VAL A 230 26.82 35.09 -6.94
C VAL A 230 27.90 35.49 -7.95
N LEU A 231 28.57 34.53 -8.59
CA LEU A 231 29.59 34.81 -9.62
C LEU A 231 29.03 35.60 -10.79
N LYS A 232 27.75 35.37 -11.14
CA LYS A 232 27.04 36.13 -12.15
C LYS A 232 26.79 37.58 -11.72
N ILE A 233 26.36 37.82 -10.49
CA ILE A 233 26.13 39.18 -9.96
C ILE A 233 27.40 40.02 -9.99
N PHE A 234 28.55 39.44 -9.69
CA PHE A 234 29.83 40.15 -9.67
C PHE A 234 30.48 40.30 -11.05
N GLU A 235 29.77 39.96 -12.13
CA GLU A 235 30.22 40.08 -13.52
C GLU A 235 31.64 39.53 -13.75
N ILE A 236 32.00 38.46 -13.04
CA ILE A 236 33.31 37.83 -13.22
C ILE A 236 33.33 37.23 -14.63
N ASN A 237 34.11 37.88 -15.51
CA ASN A 237 34.14 37.74 -16.98
C ASN A 237 34.15 36.32 -17.56
N PHE A 238 34.42 35.30 -16.76
CA PHE A 238 34.44 33.90 -17.18
C PHE A 238 33.03 33.31 -17.40
N PHE A 239 32.03 33.71 -16.61
CA PHE A 239 30.69 33.08 -16.62
C PHE A 239 29.60 33.90 -17.31
N THR A 240 29.79 35.22 -17.43
CA THR A 240 28.83 36.13 -18.08
C THR A 240 28.58 35.79 -19.55
N ARG A 241 29.52 35.11 -20.21
CA ARG A 241 29.41 34.68 -21.62
C ARG A 241 28.47 33.50 -21.86
N PHE A 242 28.14 32.71 -20.83
CA PHE A 242 27.32 31.50 -20.95
C PHE A 242 25.84 31.69 -20.61
N PHE A 243 25.48 32.80 -19.95
CA PHE A 243 24.13 33.05 -19.46
C PHE A 243 23.47 34.24 -20.16
N SER A 244 22.96 34.01 -21.39
CA SER A 244 21.93 34.88 -21.98
C SER A 244 20.63 34.79 -21.16
N ILE A 245 19.75 35.79 -21.26
CA ILE A 245 18.47 35.81 -20.51
C ILE A 245 17.61 34.59 -20.83
N GLU A 246 17.60 34.16 -22.09
CA GLU A 246 16.90 32.97 -22.57
C GLU A 246 17.40 31.69 -21.87
N ASN A 247 18.73 31.56 -21.72
CA ASN A 247 19.35 30.42 -21.03
C ASN A 247 19.03 30.37 -19.53
N ILE A 248 18.64 31.49 -18.90
CA ILE A 248 18.30 31.53 -17.46
C ILE A 248 17.00 30.77 -17.21
N ILE A 249 16.00 30.96 -18.07
CA ILE A 249 14.68 30.34 -17.89
C ILE A 249 14.81 28.83 -18.11
N GLU A 250 15.49 28.42 -19.18
CA GLU A 250 15.75 27.00 -19.46
C GLU A 250 16.52 26.33 -18.31
N TYR A 251 17.59 26.98 -17.83
CA TYR A 251 18.34 26.51 -16.67
C TYR A 251 17.49 26.43 -15.41
N GLY A 252 16.61 27.42 -15.17
CA GLY A 252 15.70 27.45 -14.02
C GLY A 252 14.70 26.29 -14.04
N VAL A 253 14.10 26.01 -15.19
CA VAL A 253 13.17 24.88 -15.37
C VAL A 253 13.88 23.55 -15.17
N LEU A 254 15.06 23.35 -15.78
CA LEU A 254 15.84 22.13 -15.60
C LEU A 254 16.26 21.94 -14.14
N SER A 255 16.70 23.02 -13.50
CA SER A 255 17.11 23.02 -12.10
C SER A 255 15.97 22.65 -11.15
N LEU A 256 14.77 23.18 -11.42
CA LEU A 256 13.56 22.82 -10.68
C LEU A 256 13.20 21.35 -10.88
N ALA A 257 13.28 20.83 -12.12
CA ALA A 257 13.01 19.43 -12.40
C ALA A 257 13.97 18.48 -11.66
N VAL A 258 15.27 18.81 -11.62
CA VAL A 258 16.28 18.06 -10.85
C VAL A 258 15.98 18.12 -9.36
N LEU A 259 15.62 19.29 -8.82
CA LEU A 259 15.26 19.43 -7.41
C LEU A 259 14.03 18.58 -7.05
N LEU A 260 13.01 18.54 -7.91
CA LEU A 260 11.82 17.70 -7.73
C LEU A 260 12.17 16.21 -7.73
N LEU A 261 13.03 15.77 -8.65
CA LEU A 261 13.50 14.38 -8.69
C LEU A 261 14.24 13.99 -7.39
N LEU A 262 15.15 14.85 -6.92
CA LEU A 262 15.88 14.63 -5.67
C LEU A 262 14.95 14.64 -4.45
N TYR A 263 13.96 15.52 -4.43
CA TYR A 263 12.95 15.57 -3.39
C TYR A 263 12.11 14.28 -3.33
N ILE A 264 11.69 13.75 -4.48
CA ILE A 264 10.99 12.46 -4.56
C ILE A 264 11.87 11.34 -4.02
N GLY A 265 13.14 11.28 -4.42
CA GLY A 265 14.10 10.29 -3.89
C GLY A 265 14.27 10.37 -2.38
N MET A 266 14.39 11.58 -1.83
CA MET A 266 14.45 11.83 -0.39
C MET A 266 13.17 11.40 0.34
N SER A 267 12.00 11.73 -0.22
CA SER A 267 10.70 11.35 0.33
C SER A 267 10.51 9.83 0.34
N PHE A 268 10.89 9.17 -0.75
CA PHE A 268 10.86 7.72 -0.87
C PHE A 268 11.77 7.05 0.18
N ALA A 269 13.00 7.51 0.32
CA ALA A 269 13.92 6.99 1.35
C ALA A 269 13.38 7.21 2.77
N THR A 270 12.73 8.35 3.02
CA THR A 270 12.12 8.68 4.32
C THR A 270 10.95 7.76 4.65
N ASN A 271 10.08 7.50 3.69
CA ASN A 271 8.93 6.61 3.87
C ASN A 271 9.39 5.17 4.13
N ASN A 272 10.33 4.64 3.34
CA ASN A 272 10.85 3.30 3.55
C ASN A 272 11.57 3.17 4.90
N TYR A 273 12.36 4.16 5.30
CA TYR A 273 12.95 4.20 6.64
C TYR A 273 11.88 4.09 7.74
N SER A 274 10.79 4.84 7.60
CA SER A 274 9.69 4.84 8.57
C SER A 274 8.99 3.47 8.65
N VAL A 275 8.76 2.83 7.50
CA VAL A 275 8.14 1.50 7.43
C VAL A 275 9.02 0.45 8.09
N GLU A 276 10.31 0.41 7.73
CA GLU A 276 11.25 -0.54 8.32
C GLU A 276 11.39 -0.33 9.83
N LYS A 277 11.46 0.93 10.28
CA LYS A 277 11.52 1.24 11.71
C LYS A 277 10.25 0.83 12.45
N GLN A 278 9.08 0.93 11.82
CA GLN A 278 7.83 0.47 12.39
C GLN A 278 7.82 -1.06 12.53
N LEU A 279 8.20 -1.78 11.48
CA LEU A 279 8.28 -3.24 11.48
C LEU A 279 9.29 -3.76 12.52
N GLU A 280 10.41 -3.06 12.71
CA GLU A 280 11.36 -3.34 13.79
C GLU A 280 10.66 -3.26 15.15
N VAL A 281 9.97 -2.16 15.44
CA VAL A 281 9.31 -1.91 16.73
C VAL A 281 8.20 -2.93 16.99
N GLU A 282 7.39 -3.22 15.97
CA GLU A 282 6.30 -4.19 16.06
C GLU A 282 6.82 -5.60 16.34
N ASN A 283 7.83 -6.05 15.61
CA ASN A 283 8.44 -7.37 15.84
C ASN A 283 9.15 -7.44 17.20
N LYS A 284 9.80 -6.36 17.66
CA LYS A 284 10.36 -6.30 19.01
C LYS A 284 9.29 -6.40 20.08
N HIS A 285 8.13 -5.77 19.87
CA HIS A 285 6.99 -5.87 20.76
C HIS A 285 6.43 -7.30 20.81
N ARG A 286 6.23 -7.95 19.66
CA ARG A 286 5.83 -9.36 19.56
C ARG A 286 6.81 -10.29 20.27
N SER A 287 8.12 -10.04 20.13
CA SER A 287 9.16 -10.77 20.85
C SER A 287 9.01 -10.64 22.37
N ASN A 288 8.76 -9.42 22.86
CA ASN A 288 8.55 -9.20 24.29
C ASN A 288 7.28 -9.89 24.80
N ILE A 289 6.18 -9.84 24.05
CA ILE A 289 4.95 -10.58 24.38
C ILE A 289 5.23 -12.07 24.47
N GLY A 290 5.94 -12.65 23.48
CA GLY A 290 6.29 -14.07 23.49
C GLY A 290 7.10 -14.46 24.74
N LYS A 291 8.05 -13.62 25.17
CA LYS A 291 8.82 -13.83 26.43
C LYS A 291 7.94 -13.71 27.67
N THR A 292 7.02 -12.75 27.71
CA THR A 292 6.09 -12.60 28.84
C THR A 292 5.12 -13.77 28.90
N LEU A 293 4.62 -14.24 27.76
CA LEU A 293 3.78 -15.42 27.67
C LEU A 293 4.53 -16.66 28.14
N GLN A 294 5.79 -16.83 27.75
CA GLN A 294 6.65 -17.89 28.26
C GLN A 294 6.74 -17.87 29.79
N LEU A 295 7.07 -16.72 30.37
CA LEU A 295 7.19 -16.57 31.83
C LEU A 295 5.87 -16.88 32.55
N PHE A 296 4.75 -16.49 31.94
CA PHE A 296 3.42 -16.78 32.47
C PHE A 296 3.11 -18.28 32.42
N LEU A 297 3.44 -18.96 31.31
CA LEU A 297 3.24 -20.40 31.14
C LEU A 297 4.14 -21.23 32.08
N ALA A 298 5.35 -20.74 32.37
CA ALA A 298 6.28 -21.34 33.32
C ALA A 298 5.84 -21.20 34.79
N THR A 299 4.96 -20.24 35.09
CA THR A 299 4.47 -20.00 36.45
C THR A 299 3.30 -20.94 36.76
N PRO A 300 3.23 -21.55 37.96
CA PRO A 300 2.06 -22.34 38.38
C PRO A 300 0.79 -21.48 38.38
N GLN A 301 -0.22 -21.88 37.60
CA GLN A 301 -1.49 -21.15 37.44
C GLN A 301 -2.65 -22.14 37.37
N SER A 302 -3.88 -21.66 37.64
CA SER A 302 -5.09 -22.45 37.39
C SER A 302 -5.26 -22.70 35.87
N GLU A 303 -5.82 -23.86 35.48
CA GLU A 303 -6.00 -24.21 34.06
C GLU A 303 -6.82 -23.16 33.30
N ASN A 304 -7.84 -22.58 33.93
CA ASN A 304 -8.67 -21.52 33.35
C ASN A 304 -7.91 -20.21 33.14
N SER A 305 -7.03 -19.81 34.07
CA SER A 305 -6.19 -18.62 33.89
C SER A 305 -5.17 -18.81 32.76
N ARG A 306 -4.65 -20.04 32.62
CA ARG A 306 -3.69 -20.38 31.56
C ARG A 306 -4.30 -20.28 30.16
N SER A 307 -5.52 -20.79 29.96
CA SER A 307 -6.18 -20.76 28.65
C SER A 307 -6.53 -19.34 28.20
N ILE A 308 -7.07 -18.52 29.11
CA ILE A 308 -7.42 -17.11 28.82
C ILE A 308 -6.18 -16.30 28.45
N VAL A 309 -5.09 -16.43 29.22
CA VAL A 309 -3.86 -15.68 28.93
C VAL A 309 -3.17 -16.17 27.66
N LEU A 310 -3.27 -17.46 27.34
CA LEU A 310 -2.78 -17.98 26.07
C LEU A 310 -3.58 -17.40 24.89
N GLN A 311 -4.91 -17.40 24.98
CA GLN A 311 -5.77 -16.88 23.93
C GLN A 311 -5.56 -15.38 23.70
N GLU A 312 -5.51 -14.60 24.78
CA GLU A 312 -5.27 -13.16 24.72
C GLU A 312 -3.85 -12.86 24.25
N GLY A 313 -2.84 -13.58 24.77
CA GLY A 313 -1.45 -13.43 24.36
C GLY A 313 -1.23 -13.73 22.88
N ILE A 314 -1.89 -14.76 22.34
CA ILE A 314 -1.89 -15.08 20.91
C ILE A 314 -2.62 -13.99 20.13
N SER A 315 -3.77 -13.52 20.59
CA SER A 315 -4.52 -12.45 19.95
C SER A 315 -3.67 -11.17 19.82
N VAL A 316 -3.03 -10.74 20.91
CA VAL A 316 -2.16 -9.55 20.90
C VAL A 316 -0.93 -9.76 20.02
N LEU A 317 -0.31 -10.96 20.06
CA LEU A 317 0.87 -11.28 19.27
C LEU A 317 0.60 -11.25 17.76
N PHE A 318 -0.60 -11.64 17.32
CA PHE A 318 -1.01 -11.62 15.92
C PHE A 318 -1.91 -10.43 15.53
N SER A 319 -2.30 -9.59 16.48
CA SER A 319 -3.01 -8.36 16.18
C SER A 319 -2.10 -7.42 15.39
N ASN A 320 -2.65 -6.76 14.38
CA ASN A 320 -1.97 -5.66 13.72
C ASN A 320 -1.95 -4.49 14.69
N ILE A 321 -0.76 -4.12 15.17
CA ILE A 321 -0.59 -2.86 15.87
C ILE A 321 -0.70 -1.79 14.81
N ASN A 322 -1.88 -1.16 14.71
CA ASN A 322 -2.07 -0.01 13.85
C ASN A 322 -1.11 1.09 14.31
N GLY A 323 0.07 1.13 13.69
CA GLY A 323 1.08 2.14 13.94
C GLY A 323 0.50 3.50 13.59
N ASN A 324 0.18 4.29 14.61
CA ASN A 324 -0.48 5.59 14.57
C ASN A 324 0.30 6.72 13.84
N TYR A 325 1.17 6.41 12.88
CA TYR A 325 1.87 7.41 12.06
C TYR A 325 1.15 7.72 10.73
N SER A 326 0.14 6.94 10.35
CA SER A 326 -0.83 7.34 9.30
C SER A 326 -1.93 8.21 9.91
N LYS A 327 -1.66 9.51 10.02
CA LYS A 327 -2.60 10.64 10.22
C LYS A 327 -3.57 10.56 11.42
N SER A 328 -3.23 11.34 12.45
CA SER A 328 -4.10 12.05 13.40
C SER A 328 -5.60 11.70 13.44
N LYS A 329 -5.99 10.90 14.43
CA LYS A 329 -7.12 11.25 15.30
C LYS A 329 -6.75 10.79 16.71
N ILE A 330 -6.80 11.74 17.64
CA ILE A 330 -6.67 11.51 19.07
C ILE A 330 -7.77 10.50 19.46
N GLN A 331 -7.38 9.25 19.65
CA GLN A 331 -8.09 8.35 20.54
C GLN A 331 -7.16 8.15 21.73
N THR A 332 -7.64 8.58 22.89
CA THR A 332 -7.10 8.29 24.21
C THR A 332 -6.91 6.79 24.36
N VAL A 333 -5.69 6.31 24.09
CA VAL A 333 -5.31 4.93 24.38
C VAL A 333 -5.00 4.84 25.86
N THR A 334 -5.95 4.34 26.63
CA THR A 334 -5.69 3.61 27.86
C THR A 334 -4.62 2.56 27.57
N THR A 335 -3.45 2.71 28.20
CA THR A 335 -2.30 1.84 27.98
C THR A 335 -2.68 0.38 28.30
N PRO A 336 -2.37 -0.61 27.45
CA PRO A 336 -2.65 -2.03 27.74
C PRO A 336 -1.97 -2.54 29.03
N ALA A 337 -0.84 -1.92 29.41
CA ALA A 337 -0.19 -2.17 30.69
C ALA A 337 -1.10 -1.84 31.89
N THR A 338 -1.97 -0.83 31.80
CA THR A 338 -2.92 -0.49 32.86
C THR A 338 -4.09 -1.47 32.96
N GLU A 339 -4.53 -2.09 31.86
CA GLU A 339 -5.54 -3.16 31.91
C GLU A 339 -4.98 -4.46 32.48
N ILE A 340 -3.76 -4.85 32.10
CA ILE A 340 -3.08 -6.03 32.66
C ILE A 340 -2.80 -5.83 34.15
N ILE A 341 -2.39 -4.62 34.58
CA ILE A 341 -2.20 -4.29 36.00
C ILE A 341 -3.54 -4.26 36.77
N ASN A 342 -4.63 -3.80 36.15
CA ASN A 342 -5.95 -3.79 36.78
C ASN A 342 -6.57 -5.18 36.89
N ILE A 343 -6.37 -6.05 35.90
CA ILE A 343 -6.76 -7.46 35.97
C ILE A 343 -5.95 -8.18 37.06
N ALA A 344 -4.63 -7.93 37.15
CA ALA A 344 -3.79 -8.50 38.20
C ALA A 344 -4.14 -8.00 39.61
N LYS A 345 -4.57 -6.73 39.76
CA LYS A 345 -5.09 -6.19 41.03
C LYS A 345 -6.42 -6.82 41.42
N ASN A 346 -7.37 -6.92 40.50
CA ASN A 346 -8.68 -7.51 40.78
C ASN A 346 -8.58 -9.00 41.16
N VAL A 347 -7.65 -9.76 40.58
CA VAL A 347 -7.41 -11.16 40.97
C VAL A 347 -6.84 -11.27 42.39
N LYS A 348 -6.07 -10.29 42.85
CA LYS A 348 -5.52 -10.26 44.22
C LYS A 348 -6.58 -9.92 45.27
N ASP A 349 -7.58 -9.13 44.90
CA ASP A 349 -8.70 -8.78 45.79
C ASP A 349 -9.77 -9.88 45.87
N ILE A 350 -9.79 -10.82 44.92
CA ILE A 350 -10.65 -12.03 44.93
C ILE A 350 -10.00 -13.18 45.72
N ALA A 351 -8.67 -13.15 45.92
CA ALA A 351 -7.91 -14.19 46.63
C ALA A 351 -7.68 -13.88 48.13
N ARG A 352 -8.33 -12.84 48.66
CA ARG A 352 -8.46 -12.55 50.11
C ARG A 352 -9.91 -12.76 50.51
#